data_AF-A0AA41UKC7-F1
#
_entry.id   AF-A0AA41UKC7-F1
#
_cell.length_a   1.000
_cell.length_b   1.000
_cell.length_c   1.000
_cell.angle_alpha   90.00
_cell.angle_beta   90.00
_cell.angle_gamma   90.00
#
_symmetry.space_group_name_H-M   'P 1'
#
loop_
_entity.id
_entity.type
_entity.pdbx_description
1 polymer ?
#
loop_
_entity_poly.entity_id
_entity_poly.type
_entity_poly.pdbx_seq_one_letter_code
_entity_poly.pdbx_strand_id
1 'polypeptide(L)'
;MSQWPISSIGAPTGRPVIESNAPAVKPDGTSFGQWLNESLQEVNRMRNASDDATRKLITGESKDIHNTMIQAQKAGIAMDLVVELRNKVIAAYEEIKRMQF
;
A
#
# COMPACT_ATOMS: atom_id res chain seq x y z
N MET A 1 -9.35 65.98 32.52
CA MET A 1 -8.23 66.50 31.70
C MET A 1 -7.07 65.54 31.94
N SER A 2 -6.51 64.78 31.01
CA SER A 2 -6.66 64.70 29.56
C SER A 2 -6.16 63.31 29.14
N GLN A 3 -6.91 62.68 28.22
CA GLN A 3 -6.42 61.94 27.05
C GLN A 3 -5.57 60.67 27.30
N TRP A 4 -6.22 59.51 27.14
CA TRP A 4 -5.56 58.26 26.72
C TRP A 4 -5.68 58.12 25.18
N PRO A 5 -4.64 57.64 24.48
CA PRO A 5 -4.63 57.56 23.02
C PRO A 5 -5.48 56.39 22.50
N ILE A 6 -6.44 56.71 21.64
CA ILE A 6 -7.19 55.78 20.79
C ILE A 6 -6.25 55.09 19.80
N SER A 7 -5.89 53.83 20.08
CA SER A 7 -5.37 52.92 19.06
C SER A 7 -6.53 52.35 18.24
N SER A 8 -6.37 52.45 16.93
CA SER A 8 -7.26 52.07 15.84
C SER A 8 -8.09 50.79 16.09
N ILE A 9 -9.41 50.92 15.90
CA ILE A 9 -10.32 49.80 15.65
C ILE A 9 -9.88 49.13 14.34
N GLY A 10 -9.22 47.97 14.46
CA GLY A 10 -9.07 46.97 13.40
C GLY A 10 -10.26 46.01 13.46
N ALA A 11 -10.87 45.73 12.30
CA ALA A 11 -12.10 44.96 12.16
C ALA A 11 -12.06 43.57 12.85
N PRO A 12 -13.18 43.09 13.41
CA PRO A 12 -13.28 41.72 13.93
C PRO A 12 -13.43 40.77 12.75
N THR A 13 -12.30 40.26 12.23
CA THR A 13 -12.31 39.08 11.36
C THR A 13 -11.69 37.91 12.12
N GLY A 14 -12.34 37.56 13.23
CA GLY A 14 -12.16 36.27 13.86
C GLY A 14 -12.75 35.18 12.98
N ARG A 15 -11.94 34.63 12.07
CA ARG A 15 -12.13 33.23 11.67
C ARG A 15 -11.53 32.41 12.81
N PRO A 16 -12.26 31.48 13.44
CA PRO A 16 -11.64 30.57 14.37
C PRO A 16 -10.60 29.77 13.58
N VAL A 17 -9.33 29.99 13.88
CA VAL A 17 -8.26 29.08 13.49
C VAL A 17 -8.58 27.81 14.27
N ILE A 18 -9.15 26.82 13.58
CA ILE A 18 -9.19 25.46 14.09
C ILE A 18 -7.72 25.07 14.21
N GLU A 19 -7.17 25.19 15.42
CA GLU A 19 -5.90 24.58 15.78
C GLU A 19 -6.11 23.07 15.68
N SER A 20 -5.87 22.55 14.48
CA SER A 20 -5.85 21.13 14.23
C SER A 20 -4.61 20.58 14.92
N ASN A 21 -4.76 20.21 16.19
CA ASN A 21 -3.90 19.25 16.86
C ASN A 21 -4.17 17.85 16.27
N ALA A 22 -3.99 17.72 14.96
CA ALA A 22 -3.75 16.42 14.35
C ALA A 22 -2.32 16.04 14.74
N PRO A 23 -2.06 14.81 15.22
CA PRO A 23 -0.69 14.37 15.36
C PRO A 23 -0.02 14.53 14.00
N ALA A 24 1.00 15.39 13.94
CA ALA A 24 1.87 15.46 12.79
C ALA A 24 2.34 14.03 12.55
N VAL A 25 1.84 13.40 11.49
CA VAL A 25 2.38 12.17 10.97
C VAL A 25 3.80 12.53 10.59
N LYS A 26 4.72 12.25 11.52
CA LYS A 26 6.14 12.23 11.25
C LYS A 26 6.26 11.33 10.01
N PRO A 27 6.94 11.77 8.94
CA PRO A 27 7.24 10.86 7.86
C PRO A 27 8.08 9.75 8.48
N ASP A 28 7.44 8.61 8.76
CA ASP A 28 8.14 7.42 9.21
C ASP A 28 9.17 7.14 8.12
N GLY A 29 10.43 7.36 8.50
CA GLY A 29 11.60 7.36 7.62
C GLY A 29 11.99 5.98 7.16
N THR A 30 11.03 5.13 6.80
CA THR A 30 11.30 3.89 6.09
C THR A 30 11.43 4.24 4.62
N SER A 31 12.66 4.45 4.18
CA SER A 31 12.96 4.62 2.75
C SER A 31 12.33 3.46 1.96
N PHE A 32 11.84 3.71 0.74
CA PHE A 32 11.28 2.66 -0.12
C PHE A 32 12.24 1.46 -0.27
N GLY A 33 13.56 1.72 -0.28
CA GLY A 33 14.57 0.66 -0.29
C GLY A 33 14.56 -0.22 0.95
N GLN A 34 14.26 0.33 2.13
CA GLN A 34 14.11 -0.44 3.36
C GLN A 34 12.84 -1.31 3.32
N TRP A 35 11.70 -0.75 2.88
CA TRP A 35 10.48 -1.52 2.70
C TRP A 35 10.64 -2.66 1.67
N LEU A 36 11.37 -2.40 0.58
CA LEU A 36 11.68 -3.41 -0.43
C LEU A 36 12.59 -4.51 0.14
N ASN A 37 13.61 -4.15 0.92
CA ASN A 37 14.50 -5.11 1.57
C ASN A 37 13.75 -5.97 2.61
N GLU A 38 12.85 -5.36 3.39
CA GLU A 38 11.98 -6.09 4.33
C GLU A 38 11.04 -7.05 3.59
N SER A 39 10.47 -6.63 2.47
CA SER A 39 9.60 -7.47 1.62
C SER A 39 10.36 -8.66 1.03
N LEU A 40 11.60 -8.45 0.58
CA LEU A 40 12.47 -9.53 0.08
C LEU A 40 12.84 -10.52 1.19
N GLN A 41 13.11 -10.04 2.40
CA GLN A 41 13.36 -10.90 3.56
C GLN A 41 12.11 -11.71 3.93
N GLU A 42 10.93 -11.11 3.84
CA GLU A 42 9.66 -11.79 4.13
C GLU A 42 9.38 -12.90 3.11
N VAL A 43 9.62 -12.65 1.82
CA VAL A 43 9.52 -13.69 0.78
C VAL A 43 10.49 -14.85 1.04
N ASN A 44 11.71 -14.57 1.50
CA ASN A 44 12.67 -15.62 1.85
C ASN A 44 12.18 -16.47 3.04
N ARG A 45 11.58 -15.85 4.06
CA ARG A 45 10.96 -16.55 5.19
C ARG A 45 9.79 -17.42 4.73
N MET A 46 8.91 -16.86 3.90
CA MET A 46 7.78 -17.60 3.32
C MET A 46 8.24 -18.80 2.49
N ARG A 47 9.33 -18.67 1.72
CA ARG A 47 9.92 -19.79 0.96
C ARG A 47 10.39 -20.92 1.88
N ASN A 48 11.13 -20.60 2.93
CA ASN A 48 11.58 -21.61 3.91
C ASN A 48 10.40 -22.28 4.65
N ALA A 49 9.38 -21.50 5.00
CA ALA A 49 8.17 -22.03 5.63
C ALA A 49 7.39 -22.94 4.67
N SER A 50 7.37 -22.61 3.37
CA SER A 50 6.76 -23.43 2.33
C SER A 50 7.51 -24.74 2.14
N ASP A 51 8.85 -24.74 2.13
CA ASP A 51 9.66 -25.96 2.06
C ASP A 51 9.40 -26.89 3.27
N ASP A 52 9.25 -26.33 4.47
CA ASP A 52 8.86 -27.09 5.68
C ASP A 52 7.43 -27.62 5.59
N ALA A 53 6.49 -26.81 5.10
CA ALA A 53 5.11 -27.22 4.86
C ALA A 53 5.02 -28.33 3.79
N THR A 54 5.80 -28.25 2.71
CA THR A 54 5.88 -29.30 1.68
C THR A 54 6.44 -30.59 2.25
N ARG A 55 7.45 -30.53 3.12
CA ARG A 55 7.94 -31.71 3.86
C ARG A 55 6.84 -32.34 4.72
N LYS A 56 6.03 -31.52 5.40
CA LYS A 56 4.86 -31.98 6.19
C LYS A 56 3.69 -32.48 5.33
N LEU A 57 3.53 -31.98 4.11
CA LEU A 57 2.52 -32.48 3.17
C LEU A 57 2.90 -33.86 2.62
N ILE A 58 4.18 -34.11 2.34
CA ILE A 58 4.69 -35.41 1.89
C ILE A 58 4.50 -36.49 2.97
N THR A 59 4.42 -36.12 4.26
CA THR A 59 4.08 -37.04 5.35
C THR A 59 2.60 -37.48 5.41
N GLY A 60 1.76 -37.05 4.46
CA GLY A 60 0.49 -37.72 4.14
C GLY A 60 -0.75 -37.22 4.89
N GLU A 61 -0.76 -35.97 5.35
CA GLU A 61 -1.84 -35.42 6.18
C GLU A 61 -2.85 -34.55 5.40
N SER A 62 -3.30 -34.95 4.20
CA SER A 62 -4.22 -34.11 3.41
C SER A 62 -5.53 -34.80 3.05
N LYS A 63 -6.57 -34.37 3.76
CA LYS A 63 -7.93 -34.94 3.80
C LYS A 63 -8.93 -34.21 2.87
N ASP A 64 -8.47 -33.40 1.91
CA ASP A 64 -9.31 -32.35 1.30
C ASP A 64 -9.17 -32.19 -0.23
N ILE A 65 -9.65 -33.19 -0.97
CA ILE A 65 -9.75 -33.16 -2.45
C ILE A 65 -10.65 -32.00 -2.94
N HIS A 66 -11.66 -31.62 -2.15
CA HIS A 66 -12.58 -30.51 -2.47
C HIS A 66 -11.87 -29.16 -2.48
N ASN A 67 -10.99 -28.92 -1.51
CA ASN A 67 -10.21 -27.69 -1.44
C ASN A 67 -9.29 -27.56 -2.66
N THR A 68 -8.68 -28.66 -3.11
CA THR A 68 -7.79 -28.65 -4.29
C THR A 68 -8.51 -28.20 -5.57
N MET A 69 -9.75 -28.65 -5.80
CA MET A 69 -10.56 -28.22 -6.95
C MET A 69 -10.92 -26.72 -6.90
N ILE A 70 -11.26 -26.20 -5.71
CA ILE A 70 -11.55 -24.78 -5.51
C ILE A 70 -10.30 -23.94 -5.77
N GLN A 71 -9.13 -24.38 -5.30
CA GLN A 71 -7.88 -23.68 -5.54
C GLN A 71 -7.49 -23.71 -7.02
N ALA A 72 -7.72 -24.82 -7.73
CA ALA A 72 -7.50 -24.91 -9.17
C ALA A 72 -8.39 -23.92 -9.95
N GLN A 73 -9.67 -23.78 -9.58
CA GLN A 73 -10.56 -22.79 -10.21
C GLN A 73 -10.13 -21.34 -9.92
N LYS A 74 -9.72 -21.04 -8.68
CA LYS A 74 -9.19 -19.71 -8.33
C LYS A 74 -7.90 -19.38 -9.09
N ALA A 75 -7.01 -20.35 -9.27
CA ALA A 75 -5.79 -20.19 -10.03
C ALA A 75 -6.05 -19.87 -11.51
N GLY A 76 -7.06 -20.51 -12.11
CA GLY A 76 -7.50 -20.18 -13.47
C GLY A 76 -7.94 -18.72 -13.62
N ILE A 77 -8.85 -18.28 -12.75
CA ILE A 77 -9.36 -16.88 -12.76
C ILE A 77 -8.24 -15.87 -12.50
N ALA A 78 -7.32 -16.18 -11.59
CA ALA A 78 -6.18 -15.31 -11.31
C ALA A 78 -5.22 -15.21 -12.51
N MET A 79 -5.04 -16.29 -13.26
CA MET A 79 -4.19 -16.28 -14.46
C MET A 79 -4.77 -15.37 -15.55
N ASP A 80 -6.08 -15.44 -15.79
CA ASP A 80 -6.77 -14.59 -16.76
C ASP A 80 -6.63 -13.10 -16.37
N LEU A 81 -6.80 -12.79 -15.08
CA LEU A 81 -6.59 -11.44 -14.55
C LEU A 81 -5.15 -10.93 -14.76
N VAL A 82 -4.15 -11.79 -14.58
CA VAL A 82 -2.74 -11.44 -14.81
C VAL A 82 -2.47 -11.11 -16.27
N VAL A 83 -3.08 -11.83 -17.21
CA VAL A 83 -2.96 -11.54 -18.65
C VAL A 83 -3.55 -10.17 -18.98
N GLU A 84 -4.74 -9.86 -18.45
CA GLU A 84 -5.35 -8.53 -18.64
C GLU A 84 -4.51 -7.41 -18.02
N LEU A 85 -3.97 -7.65 -16.83
CA LEU A 85 -3.10 -6.69 -16.15
C LEU A 85 -1.82 -6.44 -16.94
N ARG A 86 -1.16 -7.49 -17.46
CA ARG A 86 0.02 -7.35 -18.33
C ARG A 86 -0.27 -6.44 -19.51
N ASN A 87 -1.39 -6.66 -20.19
CA ASN A 87 -1.78 -5.86 -21.35
C ASN A 87 -2.00 -4.38 -20.97
N LYS A 88 -2.68 -4.12 -19.85
CA LYS A 88 -2.88 -2.73 -19.36
C LYS A 88 -1.59 -2.04 -18.94
N VAL A 89 -0.64 -2.75 -18.34
CA VAL A 89 0.66 -2.19 -17.94
C VAL A 89 1.51 -1.82 -19.16
N ILE A 90 1.52 -2.65 -20.20
CA ILE A 90 2.19 -2.35 -21.47
C ILE A 90 1.56 -1.11 -22.11
N ALA A 91 0.24 -1.05 -22.20
CA ALA A 91 -0.48 0.10 -22.76
C ALA A 91 -0.21 1.39 -21.96
N ALA A 92 -0.18 1.31 -20.63
CA ALA A 92 0.14 2.45 -19.77
C ALA A 92 1.58 2.94 -19.97
N TYR A 93 2.54 2.02 -20.16
CA TYR A 93 3.92 2.38 -20.48
C TYR A 93 4.04 3.05 -21.86
N GLU A 94 3.34 2.54 -22.87
CA GLU A 94 3.29 3.14 -24.20
C GLU A 94 2.68 4.54 -24.16
N GLU A 95 1.60 4.73 -23.41
CA GLU A 95 0.92 6.02 -23.30
C GLU A 95 1.78 7.06 -22.54
N ILE A 96 2.48 6.67 -21.47
CA ILE A 96 3.43 7.56 -20.77
C ILE A 96 4.57 8.00 -21.71
N LYS A 97 5.11 7.08 -22.51
CA LYS A 97 6.13 7.43 -23.51
C LYS A 97 5.57 8.42 -24.53
N ARG A 98 4.31 8.24 -24.96
CA ARG A 98 3.68 9.09 -25.98
C ARG A 98 3.36 10.50 -25.49
N MET A 99 3.20 10.70 -24.18
CA MET A 99 3.01 12.03 -23.58
C MET A 99 4.30 12.85 -23.41
N GLN A 100 5.48 12.23 -23.50
CA GLN A 100 6.78 12.91 -23.26
C GLN A 100 7.55 13.29 -24.53
N PHE A 101 6.89 13.39 -25.68
CA PHE A 101 7.47 13.91 -26.94
C PHE A 101 6.66 15.09 -27.47
#